data_AF-A0A7J9MDH4-F1
#
_entry.id   AF-A0A7J9MDH4-F1
#
_cell.length_a   1.000
_cell.length_b   1.000
_cell.length_c   1.000
_cell.angle_alpha   90.00
_cell.angle_beta   90.00
_cell.angle_gamma   90.00
#
_symmetry.space_group_name_H-M   'P 1'
#
loop_
_entity.id
_entity.type
_entity.pdbx_description
1 polymer ?
#
loop_
_entity_poly.entity_id
_entity_poly.type
_entity_poly.pdbx_seq_one_letter_code
_entity_poly.pdbx_strand_id
1 'polypeptide(L)'
;MCEPADETLNSHLDIQNLAKQVDERCSGLPLALIIISYGMACKTTLREWKYAIEMLKRYVLPKIENEVFPLLKFSYDNLPDATMKCFLYYCMYPEDYCIPKQRLVEYWFWEGLLNEFDRISEAQMQGDNITNSLLKACLLENGGEIHGEDHVKMHDVICDMVLWITHEFETTENNLFVKVGAKLFEEPDVKA
;
A
#
# COMPACT_ATOMS: atom_id res chain seq x y z
N MET A 1 9.25 -26.90 -15.33
CA MET A 1 9.85 -26.16 -14.20
C MET A 1 11.17 -25.62 -14.68
N CYS A 2 11.33 -24.30 -14.72
CA CYS A 2 12.64 -23.68 -14.94
C CYS A 2 13.53 -23.97 -13.70
N GLU A 3 14.84 -24.06 -13.89
CA GLU A 3 15.81 -24.23 -12.80
C GLU A 3 15.67 -23.11 -11.75
N PRO A 4 16.06 -23.34 -10.48
CA PRO A 4 15.95 -22.32 -9.45
C PRO A 4 16.76 -21.09 -9.84
N ALA A 5 16.10 -19.92 -9.86
CA ALA A 5 16.70 -18.64 -10.25
C ALA A 5 18.00 -18.31 -9.46
N ASP A 6 18.13 -18.86 -8.26
CA ASP A 6 19.26 -18.65 -7.34
C ASP A 6 20.58 -19.25 -7.84
N GLU A 7 20.55 -20.37 -8.56
CA GLU A 7 21.78 -20.97 -9.14
C GLU A 7 22.29 -20.14 -10.32
N THR A 8 21.39 -19.57 -11.12
CA THR A 8 21.76 -18.71 -12.27
C THR A 8 22.28 -17.35 -11.78
N LEU A 9 21.65 -16.75 -10.77
CA LEU A 9 22.06 -15.44 -10.22
C LEU A 9 23.48 -15.48 -9.64
N ASN A 10 23.88 -16.63 -9.09
CA ASN A 10 25.21 -16.84 -8.50
C ASN A 10 26.25 -17.39 -9.48
N SER A 11 25.84 -17.76 -10.70
CA SER A 11 26.74 -18.33 -11.72
C SER A 11 27.64 -17.29 -12.41
N HIS A 12 27.22 -16.02 -12.47
CA HIS A 12 27.91 -14.97 -13.23
C HIS A 12 27.80 -13.59 -12.55
N LEU A 13 28.96 -12.95 -12.30
CA LEU A 13 29.04 -11.57 -11.81
C LEU A 13 28.29 -10.57 -12.73
N ASP A 14 28.31 -10.82 -14.04
CA ASP A 14 27.58 -10.00 -15.01
C ASP A 14 26.07 -10.11 -14.87
N ILE A 15 25.54 -11.28 -14.48
CA ILE A 15 24.10 -11.47 -14.23
C ILE A 15 23.69 -10.72 -12.97
N GLN A 16 24.52 -10.70 -11.93
CA GLN A 16 24.28 -9.89 -10.73
C GLN A 16 24.24 -8.39 -11.05
N ASN A 17 25.16 -7.89 -11.89
CA ASN A 17 25.15 -6.49 -12.32
C ASN A 17 23.91 -6.15 -13.17
N LEU A 18 23.39 -7.11 -13.94
CA LEU A 18 22.16 -6.96 -14.70
C LEU A 18 20.91 -7.00 -13.80
N ALA A 19 20.92 -7.82 -12.74
CA ALA A 19 19.86 -7.85 -11.73
C ALA A 19 19.78 -6.52 -10.96
N LYS A 20 20.92 -5.90 -10.63
CA LYS A 20 20.94 -4.55 -10.03
C LYS A 20 20.34 -3.48 -10.95
N GLN A 21 20.60 -3.55 -12.25
CA GLN A 21 19.97 -2.64 -13.22
C GLN A 21 18.44 -2.82 -13.29
N VAL A 22 17.95 -4.04 -13.08
CA VAL A 22 16.50 -4.30 -13.00
C VAL A 22 15.94 -3.67 -11.74
N ASP A 23 16.57 -3.87 -10.59
CA ASP A 23 16.16 -3.29 -9.31
C ASP A 23 16.11 -1.74 -9.35
N GLU A 24 17.17 -1.11 -9.85
CA GLU A 24 17.22 0.34 -10.08
C GLU A 24 16.08 0.82 -10.99
N ARG A 25 15.71 0.03 -12.00
CA ARG A 25 14.64 0.39 -12.94
C ARG A 25 13.26 0.26 -12.30
N CYS A 26 13.05 -0.73 -11.43
CA CYS A 26 11.80 -0.90 -10.67
C CYS A 26 11.50 0.27 -9.73
N SER A 27 12.49 1.13 -9.42
CA SER A 27 12.32 2.34 -8.60
C SER A 27 11.61 2.06 -7.27
N GLY A 28 11.95 0.94 -6.62
CA GLY A 28 11.36 0.57 -5.32
C GLY A 28 9.95 -0.02 -5.37
N LEU A 29 9.31 -0.13 -6.54
CA LEU A 29 7.96 -0.68 -6.66
C LEU A 29 7.94 -2.21 -6.52
N PRO A 30 7.36 -2.77 -5.44
CA PRO A 30 7.41 -4.21 -5.20
C PRO A 30 6.72 -5.02 -6.31
N LEU A 31 5.58 -4.54 -6.80
CA LEU A 31 4.84 -5.20 -7.87
C LEU A 31 5.61 -5.23 -9.19
N ALA A 32 6.30 -4.14 -9.54
CA ALA A 32 7.14 -4.09 -10.74
C ALA A 32 8.30 -5.09 -10.65
N LEU A 33 8.93 -5.20 -9.47
CA LEU A 33 9.99 -6.16 -9.21
C LEU A 33 9.49 -7.60 -9.33
N ILE A 34 8.30 -7.91 -8.78
CA ILE A 34 7.70 -9.25 -8.90
C ILE A 34 7.44 -9.59 -10.38
N ILE A 35 6.78 -8.71 -11.13
CA ILE A 35 6.45 -8.97 -12.54
C ILE A 35 7.71 -9.16 -13.38
N ILE A 36 8.70 -8.28 -13.21
CA ILE A 36 9.94 -8.36 -13.98
C ILE A 36 10.74 -9.60 -13.56
N SER A 37 10.84 -9.91 -12.27
CA SER A 37 11.53 -11.13 -11.80
C SER A 37 10.89 -12.40 -12.36
N TYR A 38 9.56 -12.48 -12.45
CA TYR A 38 8.87 -13.57 -13.15
C TYR A 38 9.26 -13.66 -14.63
N GLY A 39 9.36 -12.53 -15.34
CA GLY A 39 9.81 -12.48 -16.73
C GLY A 39 11.29 -12.91 -16.91
N MET A 40 12.11 -12.74 -15.87
CA MET A 40 13.52 -13.09 -15.82
C MET A 40 13.77 -14.53 -15.34
N ALA A 41 12.82 -15.14 -14.64
CA ALA A 41 12.99 -16.42 -13.93
C ALA A 41 13.43 -17.59 -14.82
N CYS A 42 13.09 -17.58 -16.11
CA CYS A 42 13.48 -18.63 -17.06
C CYS A 42 14.65 -18.22 -17.97
N LYS A 43 15.38 -17.14 -17.65
CA LYS A 43 16.56 -16.70 -18.40
C LYS A 43 17.80 -17.26 -17.73
N THR A 44 18.49 -18.19 -18.38
CA THR A 44 19.64 -18.90 -17.80
C THR A 44 20.97 -18.42 -18.36
N THR A 45 20.96 -17.74 -19.50
CA THR A 45 22.19 -17.27 -20.15
C THR A 45 22.36 -15.76 -20.10
N LEU A 46 23.61 -15.29 -20.08
CA LEU A 46 23.93 -13.87 -20.12
C LEU A 46 23.32 -13.15 -21.34
N ARG A 47 23.23 -13.84 -22.49
CA ARG A 47 22.63 -13.27 -23.71
C ARG A 47 21.13 -13.03 -23.54
N GLU A 48 20.42 -13.97 -22.95
CA GLU A 48 18.98 -13.85 -22.67
C GLU A 48 18.69 -12.74 -21.67
N TRP A 49 19.50 -12.62 -20.62
CA TRP A 49 19.43 -11.53 -19.65
C TRP A 49 19.63 -10.16 -20.31
N LYS A 50 20.69 -10.01 -21.12
CA LYS A 50 20.95 -8.76 -21.87
C LYS A 50 19.80 -8.40 -22.80
N TYR A 51 19.27 -9.38 -23.54
CA TYR A 51 18.14 -9.16 -24.44
C TYR A 51 16.86 -8.76 -23.69
N ALA A 52 16.55 -9.43 -22.58
CA ALA A 52 15.38 -9.12 -21.77
C ALA A 52 15.45 -7.71 -21.17
N ILE A 53 16.61 -7.29 -20.67
CA ILE A 53 16.84 -5.92 -20.17
C ILE A 53 16.75 -4.89 -21.29
N GLU A 54 17.30 -5.18 -22.46
CA GLU A 54 17.19 -4.28 -23.60
C GLU A 54 15.73 -4.11 -24.06
N MET A 55 14.94 -5.18 -24.00
CA MET A 55 13.51 -5.09 -24.20
C MET A 55 12.82 -4.28 -23.10
N LEU A 56 13.17 -4.50 -21.83
CA LEU A 56 12.63 -3.78 -20.69
C LEU A 56 12.88 -2.27 -20.78
N LYS A 57 14.05 -1.84 -21.27
CA LYS A 57 14.38 -0.41 -21.49
C LYS A 57 13.44 0.30 -22.46
N ARG A 58 12.79 -0.43 -23.37
CA ARG A 58 11.83 0.14 -24.33
C ARG A 58 10.51 0.52 -23.67
N TYR A 59 10.23 -0.02 -22.48
CA TYR A 59 9.06 0.33 -21.69
C TYR A 59 9.42 1.42 -20.70
N VAL A 60 8.59 2.46 -20.64
CA VAL A 60 8.65 3.45 -19.56
C VAL A 60 7.89 2.84 -18.39
N LEU A 61 8.61 2.50 -17.32
CA LEU A 61 7.94 2.20 -16.06
C LEU A 61 7.40 3.51 -15.49
N PRO A 62 6.14 3.54 -15.03
CA PRO A 62 5.61 4.73 -14.39
C PRO A 62 6.47 5.07 -13.18
N LYS A 63 6.94 6.31 -13.08
CA LYS A 63 7.55 6.79 -11.83
C LYS A 63 6.44 7.16 -10.87
N ILE A 64 5.77 6.16 -10.31
CA ILE A 64 4.56 6.33 -9.49
C ILE A 64 4.81 7.36 -8.36
N GLU A 65 5.95 7.28 -7.68
CA GLU A 65 6.33 8.24 -6.63
C GLU A 65 6.43 9.70 -7.11
N ASN A 66 6.90 9.93 -8.34
CA ASN A 66 7.13 11.30 -8.84
C ASN A 66 5.94 11.86 -9.62
N GLU A 67 5.10 11.00 -10.18
CA GLU A 67 4.03 11.40 -11.11
C GLU A 67 2.63 11.15 -10.56
N VAL A 68 2.44 10.08 -9.78
CA VAL A 68 1.12 9.63 -9.30
C VAL A 68 0.91 10.00 -7.84
N PHE A 69 1.89 9.78 -6.96
CA PHE A 69 1.75 10.09 -5.54
C PHE A 69 1.44 11.56 -5.25
N PRO A 70 2.05 12.56 -5.92
CA PRO A 70 1.65 13.96 -5.71
C PRO A 70 0.20 14.24 -6.10
N LEU A 71 -0.32 13.55 -7.13
CA LEU A 71 -1.72 13.68 -7.56
C LEU A 71 -2.68 13.04 -6.55
N LEU A 72 -2.33 11.89 -5.99
CA LEU A 72 -3.11 11.23 -4.95
C LEU A 72 -3.03 11.98 -3.61
N LYS A 73 -1.85 12.52 -3.28
CA LYS A 73 -1.62 13.36 -2.10
C LYS A 73 -2.49 14.61 -2.15
N PHE A 74 -2.71 15.20 -3.32
CA PHE A 74 -3.65 16.30 -3.46
C PHE A 74 -5.05 15.93 -2.96
N SER A 75 -5.56 14.73 -3.29
CA SER A 75 -6.85 14.27 -2.74
C SER A 75 -6.80 14.08 -1.23
N TYR A 76 -5.69 13.56 -0.70
CA TYR A 76 -5.47 13.38 0.74
C TYR A 76 -5.41 14.71 1.51
N ASP A 77 -4.67 15.70 1.01
CA ASP A 77 -4.48 17.02 1.64
C ASP A 77 -5.77 17.85 1.69
N ASN A 78 -6.76 17.51 0.85
CA ASN A 78 -8.08 18.14 0.85
C ASN A 78 -9.09 17.43 1.76
N LEU A 79 -8.67 16.39 2.49
CA LEU A 79 -9.50 15.77 3.52
C LEU A 79 -9.51 16.62 4.80
N PRO A 80 -10.63 16.63 5.57
CA PRO A 80 -10.63 17.20 6.91
C PRO A 80 -9.65 16.47 7.84
N ASP A 81 -9.01 17.17 8.78
CA ASP A 81 -7.99 16.61 9.70
C ASP A 81 -8.45 15.33 10.43
N ALA A 82 -9.69 15.30 10.91
CA ALA A 82 -10.25 14.12 11.59
C ALA A 82 -10.34 12.89 10.65
N THR A 83 -10.71 13.12 9.38
CA THR A 83 -10.77 12.09 8.33
C THR A 83 -9.37 11.60 7.98
N MET A 84 -8.37 12.48 7.98
CA MET A 84 -6.99 12.16 7.67
C MET A 84 -6.39 11.13 8.66
N LYS A 85 -6.68 11.25 9.95
CA LYS A 85 -6.21 10.28 10.97
C LYS A 85 -6.90 8.93 10.86
N CYS A 86 -8.22 8.92 10.64
CA CYS A 86 -8.99 7.70 10.45
C CYS A 86 -8.52 6.94 9.21
N PHE A 87 -8.13 7.66 8.15
CA PHE A 87 -7.62 7.10 6.91
C PHE A 87 -6.37 6.22 7.11
N LEU A 88 -5.49 6.56 8.03
CA LEU A 88 -4.24 5.81 8.27
C LEU A 88 -4.47 4.38 8.80
N TYR A 89 -5.61 4.13 9.45
CA TYR A 89 -5.96 2.78 9.95
C TYR A 89 -6.18 1.79 8.81
N TYR A 90 -6.62 2.25 7.64
CA TYR A 90 -6.79 1.38 6.48
C TYR A 90 -5.45 0.81 5.99
N CYS A 91 -4.35 1.58 6.10
CA CYS A 91 -3.01 1.14 5.72
C CYS A 91 -2.39 0.12 6.70
N MET A 92 -3.05 -0.19 7.82
CA MET A 92 -2.61 -1.26 8.73
C MET A 92 -3.01 -2.65 8.23
N TYR A 93 -4.01 -2.72 7.34
CA TYR A 93 -4.46 -3.98 6.78
C TYR A 93 -3.61 -4.39 5.57
N PRO A 94 -3.52 -5.70 5.26
CA PRO A 94 -2.87 -6.15 4.05
C PRO A 94 -3.48 -5.53 2.79
N GLU A 95 -2.68 -5.50 1.74
CA GLU A 95 -3.10 -5.10 0.40
C GLU A 95 -4.37 -5.84 -0.05
N ASP A 96 -5.31 -5.09 -0.63
CA ASP A 96 -6.62 -5.57 -1.11
C ASP A 96 -7.49 -6.27 -0.06
N TYR A 97 -7.17 -6.15 1.23
CA TYR A 97 -7.97 -6.74 2.28
C TYR A 97 -9.32 -6.03 2.39
N CYS A 98 -10.41 -6.79 2.32
CA CYS A 98 -11.76 -6.28 2.57
C CYS A 98 -11.96 -6.12 4.08
N ILE A 99 -12.12 -4.88 4.53
CA ILE A 99 -12.30 -4.53 5.94
C ILE A 99 -13.78 -4.22 6.18
N PRO A 100 -14.42 -4.80 7.22
CA PRO A 100 -15.77 -4.42 7.62
C PRO A 100 -15.80 -2.94 8.05
N LYS A 101 -16.71 -2.15 7.47
CA LYS A 101 -16.81 -0.71 7.78
C LYS A 101 -17.05 -0.49 9.28
N GLN A 102 -17.98 -1.23 9.86
CA GLN A 102 -18.38 -1.04 11.26
C GLN A 102 -17.19 -1.24 12.21
N ARG A 103 -16.40 -2.29 12.01
CA ARG A 103 -15.24 -2.62 12.87
C ARG A 103 -14.19 -1.51 12.89
N LEU A 104 -13.94 -0.85 11.75
CA LEU A 104 -13.02 0.29 11.69
C LEU A 104 -13.51 1.47 12.53
N VAL A 105 -14.81 1.75 12.49
CA VAL A 105 -15.38 2.84 13.29
C VAL A 105 -15.30 2.54 14.78
N GLU A 106 -15.46 1.28 15.17
CA GLU A 106 -15.26 0.86 16.55
C GLU A 106 -13.83 1.14 17.01
N TYR A 107 -12.81 0.82 16.19
CA TYR A 107 -11.43 1.17 16.51
C TYR A 107 -11.21 2.68 16.65
N TRP A 108 -11.75 3.47 15.72
CA TRP A 108 -11.62 4.93 15.81
C TRP A 108 -12.30 5.51 17.07
N PHE A 109 -13.42 4.91 17.47
CA PHE A 109 -14.12 5.28 18.70
C PHE A 109 -13.28 4.96 19.94
N TRP A 110 -12.76 3.73 20.05
CA TRP A 110 -11.96 3.29 21.20
C TRP A 110 -10.62 4.01 21.32
N GLU A 111 -10.02 4.38 20.19
CA GLU A 111 -8.78 5.18 20.13
C GLU A 111 -9.01 6.68 20.34
N GLY A 112 -10.26 7.11 20.53
CA GLY A 112 -10.62 8.50 20.81
C GLY A 112 -10.46 9.44 19.62
N LEU A 113 -10.42 8.92 18.39
CA LEU A 113 -10.44 9.73 17.16
C LEU A 113 -11.81 10.37 16.89
N LEU A 114 -12.86 9.81 17.50
CA LEU A 114 -14.26 10.25 17.42
C LEU A 114 -14.77 10.63 18.82
N ASN A 115 -13.93 11.31 19.62
CA ASN A 115 -14.22 11.64 21.02
C ASN A 115 -15.34 12.67 21.22
N GLU A 116 -15.80 13.32 20.17
CA GLU A 116 -16.96 14.20 20.19
C GLU A 116 -18.29 13.43 20.33
N PHE A 117 -18.26 12.09 20.21
CA PHE A 117 -19.42 11.23 20.38
C PHE A 117 -19.29 10.37 21.65
N ASP A 118 -20.32 10.37 22.49
CA ASP A 118 -20.37 9.56 23.72
C ASP A 118 -20.83 8.11 23.44
N ARG A 119 -21.44 7.87 22.28
CA ARG A 119 -22.07 6.61 21.91
C ARG A 119 -21.51 6.06 20.62
N ILE A 120 -21.21 4.76 20.62
CA ILE A 120 -20.73 4.05 19.43
C ILE A 120 -21.70 4.15 18.25
N SER A 121 -23.01 4.20 18.51
CA SER A 121 -24.03 4.38 17.46
C SER A 121 -23.96 5.74 16.75
N GLU A 122 -23.55 6.79 17.46
CA GLU A 122 -23.37 8.13 16.89
C GLU A 122 -22.04 8.19 16.11
N ALA A 123 -21.00 7.58 16.67
CA ALA A 123 -19.71 7.41 16.00
C ALA A 123 -19.85 6.61 14.69
N GLN A 124 -20.67 5.55 14.65
CA GLN A 124 -21.00 4.78 13.43
C GLN A 124 -21.53 5.68 12.30
N MET A 125 -22.46 6.59 12.60
CA MET A 125 -23.01 7.51 11.60
C MET A 125 -21.93 8.46 11.05
N GLN A 126 -21.02 8.94 11.91
CA GLN A 126 -19.91 9.75 11.45
C GLN A 126 -18.88 8.94 10.66
N GLY A 127 -18.62 7.70 11.08
CA GLY A 127 -17.76 6.76 10.37
C GLY A 127 -18.26 6.46 8.95
N ASP A 128 -19.57 6.35 8.75
CA ASP A 128 -20.19 6.24 7.42
C ASP A 128 -19.94 7.49 6.57
N ASN A 129 -20.06 8.69 7.16
CA ASN A 129 -19.77 9.94 6.44
C ASN A 129 -18.31 10.02 6.01
N ILE A 130 -17.38 9.65 6.91
CA ILE A 130 -15.94 9.58 6.64
C ILE A 130 -15.67 8.59 5.51
N THR A 131 -16.16 7.35 5.65
CA THR A 131 -15.98 6.28 4.66
C THR A 131 -16.54 6.68 3.29
N ASN A 132 -17.74 7.27 3.25
CA ASN A 132 -18.35 7.74 2.01
C ASN A 132 -17.56 8.87 1.36
N SER A 133 -16.93 9.74 2.15
CA SER A 133 -16.09 10.82 1.64
C SER A 133 -14.81 10.26 1.01
N LEU A 134 -14.19 9.27 1.65
CA LEU A 134 -13.01 8.56 1.14
C LEU A 134 -13.30 7.77 -0.14
N LEU A 135 -14.47 7.11 -0.23
CA LEU A 135 -14.94 6.45 -1.45
C LEU A 135 -15.14 7.44 -2.60
N LYS A 136 -15.73 8.62 -2.33
CA LYS A 136 -15.91 9.68 -3.33
C LYS A 136 -14.59 10.29 -3.79
N ALA A 137 -13.61 10.35 -2.91
CA ALA A 137 -12.24 10.80 -3.22
C ALA A 137 -11.41 9.73 -3.95
N CYS A 138 -11.97 8.53 -4.21
CA CYS A 138 -11.28 7.38 -4.79
C CYS A 138 -10.05 6.94 -3.98
N LEU A 139 -10.03 7.20 -2.67
CA LEU A 139 -8.98 6.76 -1.76
C LEU A 139 -9.32 5.40 -1.10
N LEU A 140 -10.58 4.97 -1.22
CA LEU A 140 -11.06 3.63 -0.90
C LEU A 140 -11.88 3.08 -2.05
N GLU A 141 -12.02 1.77 -2.09
CA GLU A 141 -12.91 1.05 -3.00
C GLU A 141 -13.97 0.26 -2.22
N ASN A 142 -15.11 0.02 -2.87
CA ASN A 142 -16.16 -0.82 -2.29
C ASN A 142 -15.71 -2.29 -2.30
N GLY A 143 -15.68 -2.91 -1.12
CA GLY A 143 -15.31 -4.33 -0.92
C GLY A 143 -16.47 -5.31 -1.05
N GLY A 144 -17.68 -4.81 -1.31
CA GLY A 144 -18.92 -5.59 -1.38
C GLY A 144 -19.52 -5.90 -0.02
N GLU A 145 -20.57 -6.71 -0.04
CA GLU A 145 -21.20 -7.25 1.18
C GLU A 145 -20.66 -8.66 1.42
N ILE A 146 -20.07 -8.90 2.59
CA ILE A 146 -19.54 -10.20 3.00
C ILE A 146 -20.17 -10.52 4.35
N HIS A 147 -20.81 -11.69 4.47
CA HIS A 147 -21.52 -12.13 5.69
C HIS A 147 -22.57 -11.14 6.22
N GLY A 148 -23.18 -10.32 5.36
CA GLY A 148 -24.19 -9.33 5.74
C GLY A 148 -23.62 -7.99 6.21
N GLU A 149 -22.31 -7.79 6.09
CA GLU A 149 -21.63 -6.55 6.45
C GLU A 149 -21.03 -5.89 5.21
N ASP A 150 -21.15 -4.56 5.14
CA ASP A 150 -20.51 -3.74 4.13
C ASP A 150 -19.00 -3.66 4.35
N HIS A 151 -18.23 -3.93 3.30
CA HIS A 151 -16.79 -3.87 3.33
C HIS A 151 -16.24 -2.77 2.44
N VAL A 152 -15.03 -2.33 2.77
CA VAL A 152 -14.21 -1.43 1.96
C VAL A 152 -12.79 -1.96 1.87
N LYS A 153 -12.08 -1.59 0.82
CA LYS A 153 -10.68 -1.96 0.63
C LYS A 153 -9.87 -0.74 0.22
N MET A 154 -8.58 -0.77 0.54
CA MET A 154 -7.61 0.21 0.09
C MET A 154 -6.66 -0.45 -0.92
N HIS A 155 -6.48 0.21 -2.06
CA HIS A 155 -5.59 -0.25 -3.12
C HIS A 155 -4.12 -0.05 -2.69
N ASP A 156 -3.21 -0.95 -3.09
CA ASP A 156 -1.78 -0.91 -2.75
C ASP A 156 -1.13 0.45 -3.04
N VAL A 157 -1.38 1.03 -4.21
CA VAL A 157 -0.87 2.35 -4.61
C VAL A 157 -1.25 3.46 -3.62
N ILE A 158 -2.43 3.38 -3.00
CA ILE A 158 -2.86 4.35 -1.98
C ILE A 158 -2.08 4.12 -0.67
N CYS A 159 -1.91 2.87 -0.25
CA CYS A 159 -1.07 2.52 0.90
C CYS A 159 0.39 2.95 0.70
N ASP A 160 0.95 2.71 -0.49
CA ASP A 160 2.32 3.10 -0.83
C ASP A 160 2.48 4.63 -0.84
N MET A 161 1.47 5.37 -1.33
CA MET A 161 1.45 6.83 -1.23
C MET A 161 1.44 7.28 0.24
N VAL A 162 0.64 6.66 1.11
CA VAL A 162 0.65 6.99 2.54
C VAL A 162 2.00 6.70 3.16
N LEU A 163 2.63 5.57 2.84
CA LEU A 163 3.98 5.24 3.31
C LEU A 163 5.01 6.28 2.84
N TRP A 164 4.95 6.68 1.58
CA TRP A 164 5.79 7.72 1.00
C TRP A 164 5.62 9.06 1.74
N ILE A 165 4.38 9.48 1.99
CA ILE A 165 4.05 10.64 2.82
C ILE A 165 4.71 10.49 4.21
N THR A 166 4.52 9.36 4.89
CA THR A 166 5.08 9.17 6.24
C THR A 166 6.60 9.23 6.28
N HIS A 167 7.28 8.71 5.26
CA HIS A 167 8.74 8.81 5.16
C HIS A 167 9.22 10.24 4.88
N GLU A 168 8.47 11.05 4.15
CA GLU A 168 8.75 12.49 4.03
C GLU A 168 8.58 13.21 5.38
N PHE A 169 7.52 12.89 6.14
CA PHE A 169 7.19 13.55 7.41
C PHE A 169 8.01 13.09 8.63
N GLU A 170 8.56 11.87 8.65
CA GLU A 170 9.51 11.40 9.68
C GLU A 170 10.77 12.29 9.76
N THR A 171 11.07 13.07 8.71
CA THR A 171 12.17 14.04 8.74
C THR A 171 11.81 15.36 9.44
N THR A 172 10.54 15.61 9.77
CA THR A 172 10.10 16.93 10.24
C THR A 172 9.25 16.98 11.52
N GLU A 173 8.50 15.97 11.96
CA GLU A 173 7.88 15.99 13.31
C GLU A 173 7.25 14.64 13.74
N ASN A 174 7.53 14.20 14.98
CA ASN A 174 7.13 12.93 15.59
C ASN A 174 5.62 12.80 15.93
N ASN A 175 4.70 13.02 14.99
CA ASN A 175 3.25 13.03 15.29
C ASN A 175 2.40 11.95 14.58
N LEU A 176 2.99 10.87 14.06
CA LEU A 176 2.22 9.69 13.61
C LEU A 176 2.18 8.61 14.69
N PHE A 177 1.00 8.43 15.29
CA PHE A 177 0.73 7.46 16.38
C PHE A 177 0.67 6.00 15.92
N VAL A 178 0.80 5.71 14.63
CA VAL A 178 0.64 4.36 14.08
C VAL A 178 1.85 4.01 13.21
N LYS A 179 2.49 2.88 13.51
CA LYS A 179 3.53 2.30 12.65
C LYS A 179 2.85 1.70 11.40
N VAL A 180 2.71 2.53 10.37
CA VAL A 180 2.14 2.13 9.08
C VAL A 180 2.98 1.00 8.47
N GLY A 181 2.34 -0.04 7.94
CA GLY A 181 3.02 -1.21 7.35
C GLY A 181 3.20 -2.42 8.27
N ALA A 182 2.78 -2.35 9.54
CA ALA A 182 2.57 -3.55 10.35
C ALA A 182 1.31 -4.26 9.86
N LYS A 183 1.44 -5.09 8.81
CA LYS A 183 0.33 -5.86 8.23
C LYS A 183 -0.37 -6.66 9.34
N LEU A 184 -1.54 -6.19 9.77
CA LEU A 184 -2.35 -6.87 10.79
C LEU A 184 -2.99 -8.09 10.14
N PHE A 185 -2.46 -9.27 10.46
CA PHE A 185 -3.10 -10.55 10.13
C PHE A 185 -4.07 -11.01 11.23
N GLU A 186 -3.93 -10.47 12.44
CA GLU A 186 -4.77 -10.75 13.62
C GLU A 186 -4.93 -9.48 14.47
N GLU A 187 -6.05 -9.38 15.18
CA GLU A 187 -6.36 -8.25 16.06
C GLU A 187 -5.29 -8.11 17.16
N PRO A 188 -4.87 -6.88 17.52
CA PRO A 188 -4.04 -6.69 18.69
C PRO A 188 -4.81 -7.17 19.93
N ASP A 189 -4.21 -8.12 20.64
CA ASP A 189 -4.77 -8.73 21.85
C ASP A 189 -4.86 -7.66 22.95
N VAL A 190 -6.04 -7.06 23.11
CA VAL A 190 -6.31 -6.06 24.15
C VAL A 190 -6.35 -6.77 25.50
N LYS A 191 -5.22 -6.76 26.21
CA LYS A 191 -5.21 -7.13 27.63
C LYS A 191 -5.99 -6.09 28.42
N ALA A 192 -7.16 -6.52 28.91
CA ALA A 192 -7.99 -5.83 29.90
C ALA A 192 -7.24 -5.52 31.20
#